data_AF-A0A2X1NHD3-F1
#
_entry.id   AF-A0A2X1NHD3-F1
#
_cell.length_a   1.000
_cell.length_b   1.000
_cell.length_c   1.000
_cell.angle_alpha   90.00
_cell.angle_beta   90.00
_cell.angle_gamma   90.00
#
_symmetry.space_group_name_H-M   'P 1'
#
loop_
_entity.id
_entity.type
_entity.pdbx_description
1 polymer ?
#
loop_
_entity_poly.entity_id
_entity_poly.type
_entity_poly.pdbx_seq_one_letter_code
_entity_poly.pdbx_strand_id
1 'polypeptide(L)'
;MSAQVSLELHHRISQFLFHEASLLDDWKFRDWLAQLDEEIRYTMRTTVNAQTRDRRKGVQPPTTWIFNDTKDQLERRIARLETGMAWAEEPPSRTRHLISNCQISETDIPNVFAVRVNYLLYRAQKSAMKHSMLERVSTKFAVWKMTTGACWNGISSWIKR
;
A
#
# COMPACT_ATOMS: atom_id res chain seq x y z
N MET A 1 24.39 8.26 -1.44
CA MET A 1 23.88 6.98 -1.98
C MET A 1 23.37 6.20 -0.79
N SER A 2 22.08 5.84 -0.76
CA SER A 2 21.53 5.04 0.34
C SER A 2 22.24 3.69 0.38
N ALA A 3 22.71 3.28 1.56
CA ALA A 3 23.35 1.99 1.76
C ALA A 3 22.38 0.87 1.36
N GLN A 4 22.87 -0.08 0.57
CA GLN A 4 22.11 -1.27 0.20
C GLN A 4 21.98 -2.17 1.43
N VAL A 5 20.77 -2.62 1.72
CA VAL A 5 20.49 -3.56 2.82
C VAL A 5 21.04 -4.96 2.52
N SER A 6 21.22 -5.78 3.56
CA SER A 6 21.63 -7.18 3.39
C SER A 6 20.59 -7.98 2.60
N LEU A 7 21.04 -9.04 1.90
CA LEU A 7 20.17 -9.92 1.12
C LEU A 7 19.10 -10.58 2.00
N GLU A 8 19.47 -11.01 3.19
CA GLU A 8 18.55 -11.62 4.16
C GLU A 8 17.44 -10.64 4.55
N LEU A 9 17.80 -9.40 4.87
CA LEU A 9 16.83 -8.37 5.24
C LEU A 9 15.92 -8.01 4.06
N HIS A 10 16.49 -7.91 2.86
CA HIS A 10 15.72 -7.67 1.64
C HIS A 10 14.68 -8.77 1.39
N HIS A 11 15.09 -10.03 1.52
CA HIS A 11 14.20 -11.17 1.39
C HIS A 11 13.10 -11.15 2.46
N ARG A 12 13.45 -10.89 3.73
CA ARG A 12 12.46 -10.84 4.83
C ARG A 12 11.40 -9.76 4.61
N ILE A 13 11.80 -8.56 4.19
CA ILE A 13 10.86 -7.46 3.89
C ILE A 13 9.99 -7.81 2.67
N SER A 14 10.58 -8.42 1.64
CA SER A 14 9.83 -8.85 0.45
C SER A 14 8.77 -9.89 0.79
N GLN A 15 9.12 -10.90 1.61
CA GLN A 15 8.16 -11.92 2.07
C GLN A 15 7.04 -11.32 2.91
N PHE A 16 7.35 -10.34 3.77
CA PHE A 16 6.32 -9.62 4.52
C PHE A 16 5.32 -8.91 3.58
N LEU A 17 5.80 -8.22 2.54
CA LEU A 17 4.93 -7.56 1.56
C LEU A 17 4.08 -8.54 0.76
N PHE A 18 4.62 -9.72 0.41
CA PHE A 18 3.85 -10.77 -0.28
C PHE A 18 2.78 -11.36 0.64
N HIS A 19 3.08 -11.51 1.93
CA HIS A 19 2.11 -11.96 2.92
C HIS A 19 1.00 -10.92 3.12
N GLU A 20 1.33 -9.63 3.25
CA GLU A 20 0.37 -8.52 3.30
C GLU A 20 -0.60 -8.58 2.09
N ALA A 21 -0.05 -8.70 0.88
CA ALA A 21 -0.82 -8.87 -0.36
C ALA A 21 -1.77 -10.07 -0.33
N SER A 22 -1.30 -11.21 0.20
CA SER A 22 -2.11 -12.43 0.30
C SER A 22 -3.30 -12.26 1.25
N LEU A 23 -3.09 -11.61 2.40
CA LEU A 23 -4.18 -11.31 3.35
C LEU A 23 -5.25 -10.41 2.73
N LEU A 24 -4.82 -9.39 1.99
CA LEU A 24 -5.75 -8.49 1.29
C LEU A 24 -6.52 -9.21 0.18
N ASP A 25 -5.86 -10.08 -0.58
CA ASP A 25 -6.50 -10.88 -1.64
C ASP A 25 -7.51 -11.90 -1.08
N ASP A 26 -7.21 -12.48 0.07
CA ASP A 26 -8.05 -13.48 0.75
C ASP A 26 -9.13 -12.85 1.64
N TRP A 27 -9.32 -11.52 1.59
CA TRP A 27 -10.28 -10.78 2.41
C TRP A 27 -10.05 -10.89 3.94
N LYS A 28 -8.84 -11.23 4.36
CA LYS A 28 -8.43 -11.32 5.77
C LYS A 28 -8.02 -9.96 6.32
N PHE A 29 -8.95 -9.00 6.28
CA PHE A 29 -8.65 -7.61 6.62
C PHE A 29 -8.30 -7.39 8.10
N ARG A 30 -8.84 -8.20 9.01
CA ARG A 30 -8.50 -8.15 10.45
C ARG A 30 -7.06 -8.57 10.70
N ASP A 31 -6.62 -9.66 10.08
CA ASP A 31 -5.24 -10.13 10.16
C ASP A 31 -4.28 -9.10 9.54
N TRP A 32 -4.67 -8.49 8.42
CA TRP A 32 -3.92 -7.41 7.80
C TRP A 32 -3.78 -6.19 8.72
N LEU A 33 -4.88 -5.73 9.33
CA LEU A 33 -4.87 -4.57 10.25
C LEU A 33 -3.98 -4.82 11.48
N ALA A 34 -3.93 -6.06 11.98
CA ALA A 34 -3.11 -6.45 13.11
C ALA A 34 -1.59 -6.30 12.83
N GLN A 35 -1.17 -6.36 11.57
CA GLN A 35 0.23 -6.18 11.15
C GLN A 35 0.64 -4.71 10.99
N LEU A 36 -0.28 -3.76 11.15
CA LEU A 36 0.02 -2.34 10.96
C LEU A 36 0.43 -1.69 12.29
N ASP A 37 1.34 -0.72 12.22
CA ASP A 37 1.72 0.09 13.38
C ASP A 37 0.51 0.87 13.91
N GLU A 38 0.42 1.07 15.22
CA GLU A 38 -0.65 1.86 15.85
C GLU A 38 -0.67 3.31 15.32
N GLU A 39 0.50 3.87 15.03
CA GLU A 39 0.68 5.22 14.52
C GLU A 39 0.67 5.31 12.99
N ILE A 40 0.24 4.25 12.28
CA ILE A 40 0.22 4.23 10.82
C ILE A 40 -0.56 5.42 10.24
N ARG A 41 -0.02 5.97 9.16
CA ARG A 41 -0.68 6.95 8.29
C ARG A 41 -0.82 6.35 6.91
N TYR A 42 -1.99 5.80 6.60
CA TYR A 42 -2.30 5.22 5.30
C TYR A 42 -2.76 6.31 4.34
N THR A 43 -1.83 6.79 3.53
CA THR A 43 -2.05 7.99 2.71
C THR A 43 -1.93 7.70 1.23
N MET A 44 -2.80 8.26 0.40
CA MET A 44 -2.72 8.18 -1.06
C MET A 44 -3.21 9.49 -1.67
N ARG A 45 -2.42 10.11 -2.53
CA ARG A 45 -2.81 11.35 -3.23
C ARG A 45 -3.31 11.09 -4.64
N THR A 46 -4.14 11.99 -5.15
CA THR A 46 -4.38 12.08 -6.59
C THR A 46 -3.10 12.50 -7.30
N THR A 47 -2.77 11.82 -8.40
CA THR A 47 -1.75 12.32 -9.33
C THR A 47 -2.42 13.02 -10.48
N VAL A 48 -1.93 14.22 -10.74
CA VAL A 48 -2.37 15.09 -11.82
C VAL A 48 -1.15 15.29 -12.70
N ASN A 49 -1.27 14.94 -13.98
CA ASN A 49 -0.19 15.14 -14.93
C ASN A 49 -0.01 16.64 -15.15
N ALA A 50 1.06 17.20 -14.58
CA ALA A 50 1.49 18.53 -14.95
C ALA A 50 1.97 18.54 -16.40
N GLN A 51 1.64 19.62 -17.13
CA GLN A 51 2.24 19.85 -18.43
C GLN A 51 3.76 20.00 -18.28
N THR A 52 4.54 19.59 -19.29
CA THR A 52 6.00 19.67 -19.28
C THR A 52 6.50 21.08 -18.95
N ARG A 53 5.79 22.09 -19.44
CA ARG A 53 5.97 23.52 -19.12
C ARG A 53 5.96 23.79 -17.61
N ASP A 54 4.93 23.30 -16.91
CA ASP A 54 4.71 23.58 -15.49
C ASP A 54 5.67 22.76 -14.60
N ARG A 55 5.98 21.52 -14.99
CA ARG A 55 7.04 20.72 -14.36
C ARG A 55 8.40 21.44 -14.37
N ARG A 56 8.77 22.06 -15.50
CA ARG A 56 10.03 22.83 -15.60
C ARG A 56 10.07 24.05 -14.69
N LYS A 57 8.90 24.60 -14.34
CA LYS A 57 8.76 25.74 -13.42
C LYS A 57 8.60 25.30 -11.96
N GLY A 58 8.65 24.00 -11.67
CA GLY A 58 8.41 23.46 -10.33
C GLY A 58 6.97 23.61 -9.85
N VAL A 59 6.04 24.02 -10.72
CA VAL A 59 4.63 24.19 -10.38
C VAL A 59 3.97 22.83 -10.38
N GLN A 60 3.61 22.35 -9.19
CA GLN A 60 2.84 21.12 -9.04
C GLN A 60 1.35 21.45 -9.11
N PRO A 61 0.54 20.66 -9.84
CA PRO A 61 -0.89 20.88 -9.87
C PRO A 61 -1.50 20.51 -8.51
N PRO A 62 -2.66 21.07 -8.15
CA PRO A 62 -3.30 20.80 -6.87
C PRO A 62 -3.57 19.29 -6.72
N THR A 63 -3.11 18.71 -5.61
CA THR A 63 -3.37 17.31 -5.26
C THR A 63 -4.35 17.25 -4.11
N THR A 64 -5.25 16.27 -4.14
CA THR A 64 -6.14 15.96 -3.02
C THR A 64 -5.83 14.56 -2.49
N TRP A 65 -6.26 14.26 -1.27
CA TRP A 65 -6.12 12.95 -0.67
C TRP A 65 -7.24 12.03 -1.14
N ILE A 66 -6.88 10.88 -1.71
CA ILE A 66 -7.78 9.74 -1.92
C ILE A 66 -7.92 8.96 -0.62
N PHE A 67 -6.78 8.70 0.05
CA PHE A 67 -6.73 8.13 1.39
C PHE A 67 -5.86 9.02 2.27
N ASN A 68 -6.28 9.23 3.51
CA ASN A 68 -5.50 9.86 4.56
C ASN A 68 -6.02 9.34 5.90
N ASP A 69 -5.83 8.05 6.12
CA ASP A 69 -6.47 7.32 7.21
C ASP A 69 -5.46 6.95 8.31
N THR A 70 -5.89 7.02 9.56
CA THR A 70 -5.25 6.40 10.73
C THR A 70 -5.68 4.93 10.88
N LYS A 71 -5.04 4.18 11.80
CA LYS A 71 -5.43 2.79 12.10
C LYS A 71 -6.90 2.66 12.48
N ASP A 72 -7.41 3.52 13.37
CA ASP A 72 -8.82 3.53 13.78
C ASP A 72 -9.77 3.79 12.60
N GLN A 73 -9.37 4.64 11.67
CA GLN A 73 -10.17 4.94 10.47
C GLN A 73 -10.18 3.74 9.51
N LEU A 74 -9.05 3.05 9.34
CA LEU A 74 -8.98 1.79 8.61
C LEU A 74 -9.86 0.72 9.26
N GLU A 75 -9.84 0.61 10.58
CA GLU A 75 -10.70 -0.32 11.30
C GLU A 75 -12.18 -0.08 11.01
N ARG A 76 -12.64 1.18 11.05
CA ARG A 76 -14.04 1.53 10.71
C ARG A 76 -14.41 1.15 9.28
N ARG A 77 -13.47 1.24 8.33
CA ARG A 77 -13.70 0.80 6.95
C ARG A 77 -13.86 -0.71 6.87
N ILE A 78 -13.03 -1.46 7.61
CA ILE A 78 -13.13 -2.93 7.69
C ILE A 78 -14.47 -3.32 8.31
N ALA A 79 -14.83 -2.72 9.44
CA ALA A 79 -16.13 -2.95 10.08
C ALA A 79 -17.30 -2.69 9.12
N ARG A 80 -17.21 -1.66 8.26
CA ARG A 80 -18.23 -1.40 7.24
C ARG A 80 -18.35 -2.55 6.23
N LEU A 81 -17.24 -3.13 5.78
CA LEU A 81 -17.24 -4.27 4.85
C LEU A 81 -17.87 -5.50 5.50
N GLU A 82 -17.63 -5.72 6.79
CA GLU A 82 -18.19 -6.84 7.56
C GLU A 82 -19.71 -6.76 7.75
N THR A 83 -20.32 -5.57 7.64
CA THR A 83 -21.77 -5.42 7.79
C THR A 83 -22.60 -6.02 6.64
N GLY A 84 -21.98 -6.31 5.49
CA GLY A 84 -22.70 -6.69 4.27
C GLY A 84 -23.53 -5.56 3.63
N MET A 85 -23.53 -4.35 4.20
CA MET A 85 -24.20 -3.18 3.63
C MET A 85 -23.31 -2.40 2.65
N ALA A 86 -22.08 -2.87 2.44
CA ALA A 86 -21.20 -2.35 1.42
C ALA A 86 -21.60 -2.90 0.04
N TRP A 87 -22.74 -2.46 -0.50
CA TRP A 87 -23.29 -2.95 -1.78
C TRP A 87 -22.32 -2.90 -2.97
N ALA A 88 -21.35 -1.98 -2.93
CA ALA A 88 -20.29 -1.89 -3.94
C ALA A 88 -19.31 -3.07 -3.91
N GLU A 89 -19.29 -3.85 -2.85
CA GLU A 89 -18.45 -5.04 -2.64
C GLU A 89 -19.28 -6.28 -2.34
N GLU A 90 -20.58 -6.27 -2.70
CA GLU A 90 -21.48 -7.42 -2.57
C GLU A 90 -21.98 -7.84 -3.98
N PRO A 91 -21.53 -8.98 -4.54
CA PRO A 91 -20.59 -9.95 -3.96
C PRO A 91 -19.13 -9.43 -3.93
N PRO A 92 -18.29 -9.97 -3.03
CA PRO A 92 -16.88 -9.61 -2.88
C PRO A 92 -16.11 -9.52 -4.20
N SER A 93 -15.38 -8.42 -4.39
CA SER A 93 -14.45 -8.30 -5.50
C SER A 93 -13.29 -9.29 -5.34
N ARG A 94 -12.93 -9.98 -6.42
CA ARG A 94 -11.69 -10.77 -6.48
C ARG A 94 -10.54 -9.82 -6.78
N THR A 95 -9.57 -9.74 -5.88
CA THR A 95 -8.36 -8.93 -6.07
C THR A 95 -7.13 -9.81 -6.25
N ARG A 96 -6.13 -9.28 -6.95
CA ARG A 96 -4.79 -9.83 -7.00
C ARG A 96 -3.77 -8.71 -6.92
N HIS A 97 -2.90 -8.78 -5.93
CA HIS A 97 -1.82 -7.82 -5.73
C HIS A 97 -0.51 -8.35 -6.29
N LEU A 98 0.05 -7.65 -7.28
CA LEU A 98 1.36 -7.94 -7.84
C LEU A 98 2.35 -6.88 -7.37
N ILE A 99 3.38 -7.34 -6.66
CA ILE A 99 4.43 -6.49 -6.08
C ILE A 99 5.73 -6.80 -6.82
N SER A 100 6.40 -5.77 -7.34
CA SER A 100 7.68 -5.90 -8.04
C SER A 100 8.64 -4.74 -7.73
N ASN A 101 9.88 -4.85 -8.20
CA ASN A 101 10.90 -3.79 -8.10
C ASN A 101 11.10 -3.29 -6.66
N CYS A 102 11.22 -4.21 -5.70
CA CYS A 102 11.42 -3.89 -4.29
C CYS A 102 12.79 -3.25 -4.06
N GLN A 103 12.79 -1.96 -3.76
CA GLN A 103 13.95 -1.17 -3.39
C GLN A 103 13.83 -0.83 -1.90
N ILE A 104 14.88 -1.16 -1.15
CA ILE A 104 14.90 -1.00 0.32
C ILE A 104 16.15 -0.22 0.67
N SER A 105 15.98 0.80 1.50
CA SER A 105 17.07 1.60 2.06
C SER A 105 16.88 1.81 3.55
N GLU A 106 17.98 1.84 4.28
CA GLU A 106 17.99 2.26 5.68
C GLU A 106 17.59 3.73 5.82
N THR A 107 17.08 4.09 6.99
CA THR A 107 16.79 5.47 7.38
C THR A 107 17.70 5.88 8.54
N ASP A 108 17.67 7.15 8.93
CA ASP A 108 18.43 7.67 10.08
C ASP A 108 17.95 7.08 11.42
N ILE A 109 16.79 6.41 11.42
CA ILE A 109 16.23 5.75 12.60
C ILE A 109 16.59 4.27 12.52
N PRO A 110 17.28 3.71 13.55
CA PRO A 110 17.61 2.29 13.59
C PRO A 110 16.37 1.41 13.43
N ASN A 111 16.51 0.31 12.70
CA ASN A 111 15.43 -0.64 12.41
C ASN A 111 14.25 -0.04 11.63
N VAL A 112 14.37 1.16 11.07
CA VAL A 112 13.36 1.76 10.20
C VAL A 112 13.86 1.80 8.77
N PHE A 113 13.08 1.23 7.85
CA PHE A 113 13.46 1.06 6.45
C PHE A 113 12.49 1.78 5.53
N ALA A 114 13.02 2.56 4.60
CA ALA A 114 12.26 3.11 3.50
C ALA A 114 12.19 2.08 2.37
N VAL A 115 10.98 1.67 2.02
CA VAL A 115 10.70 0.65 1.02
C VAL A 115 9.88 1.25 -0.10
N ARG A 116 10.34 1.02 -1.32
CA ARG A 116 9.65 1.40 -2.54
C ARG A 116 9.37 0.14 -3.36
N VAL A 117 8.12 -0.03 -3.77
CA VAL A 117 7.73 -1.11 -4.70
C VAL A 117 6.89 -0.57 -5.83
N ASN A 118 6.91 -1.27 -6.95
CA ASN A 118 5.86 -1.18 -7.96
C ASN A 118 4.72 -2.09 -7.54
N TYR A 119 3.50 -1.54 -7.59
CA TYR A 119 2.29 -2.21 -7.17
C TYR A 119 1.28 -2.19 -8.30
N LEU A 120 0.80 -3.36 -8.68
CA LEU A 120 -0.31 -3.54 -9.62
C LEU A 120 -1.44 -4.28 -8.90
N LEU A 121 -2.61 -3.66 -8.87
CA LEU A 121 -3.83 -4.25 -8.33
C LEU A 121 -4.73 -4.65 -9.48
N TYR A 122 -4.98 -5.95 -9.62
CA TYR A 122 -6.03 -6.46 -10.49
C TYR A 122 -7.30 -6.68 -9.67
N ARG A 123 -8.43 -6.13 -10.12
CA ARG A 123 -9.73 -6.28 -9.46
C ARG A 123 -10.79 -6.74 -10.47
N ALA A 124 -11.55 -7.77 -10.12
CA ALA A 124 -12.67 -8.28 -10.92
C ALA A 124 -13.94 -8.41 -10.07
N GLN A 125 -15.09 -7.94 -10.59
CA GLN A 125 -16.39 -7.96 -9.91
C GLN A 125 -17.52 -8.41 -10.86
N LYS A 126 -18.45 -9.25 -10.37
CA LYS A 126 -19.63 -9.90 -11.02
C LYS A 126 -19.39 -11.16 -11.88
N SER A 127 -20.50 -11.91 -12.09
CA SER A 127 -20.57 -13.32 -12.56
C SER A 127 -20.25 -13.55 -14.04
N ALA A 128 -20.37 -12.52 -14.88
CA ALA A 128 -19.86 -12.53 -16.24
C ALA A 128 -18.53 -11.78 -16.23
N MET A 129 -17.52 -12.37 -16.88
CA MET A 129 -16.11 -11.97 -16.92
C MET A 129 -15.91 -10.58 -17.57
N LYS A 130 -16.47 -9.53 -16.97
CA LYS A 130 -16.20 -8.14 -17.32
C LYS A 130 -14.93 -7.73 -16.58
N HIS A 131 -13.84 -7.68 -17.33
CA HIS A 131 -12.58 -7.15 -16.87
C HIS A 131 -12.70 -5.63 -16.74
N SER A 132 -13.06 -5.13 -15.56
CA SER A 132 -12.75 -3.74 -15.23
C SER A 132 -11.27 -3.68 -14.89
N MET A 133 -10.43 -3.54 -15.91
CA MET A 133 -8.99 -3.41 -15.74
C MET A 133 -8.68 -2.04 -15.11
N LEU A 134 -8.65 -1.99 -13.78
CA LEU A 134 -8.06 -0.87 -13.05
C LEU A 134 -6.55 -1.11 -12.99
N GLU A 135 -5.85 -0.81 -14.08
CA GLU A 135 -4.39 -0.71 -14.04
C GLU A 135 -3.99 0.48 -13.18
N ARG A 136 -3.84 0.25 -11.88
CA ARG A 136 -3.20 1.21 -11.00
C ARG A 136 -1.76 0.78 -10.79
N VAL A 137 -0.89 1.21 -11.70
CA VAL A 137 0.55 1.24 -11.44
C VAL A 137 0.78 2.34 -10.41
N SER A 138 1.05 1.94 -9.18
CA SER A 138 1.39 2.87 -8.10
C SER A 138 2.74 2.50 -7.52
N THR A 139 3.50 3.51 -7.15
CA THR A 139 4.67 3.31 -6.32
C THR A 139 4.20 3.36 -4.87
N LYS A 140 4.20 2.23 -4.16
CA LYS A 140 3.99 2.24 -2.70
C LYS A 140 5.31 2.69 -2.09
N PHE A 141 5.28 3.76 -1.32
CA PHE A 141 6.34 4.03 -0.37
C PHE A 141 5.83 3.57 0.99
N ALA A 142 6.68 2.89 1.74
CA ALA A 142 6.33 2.50 3.08
C ALA A 142 7.59 2.57 3.94
N VAL A 143 7.43 3.13 5.12
CA VAL A 143 8.45 3.23 6.14
C VAL A 143 8.13 2.14 7.16
N TRP A 144 8.96 1.12 7.26
CA TRP A 144 8.71 -0.04 8.14
C TRP A 144 9.67 -0.02 9.32
N LYS A 145 9.15 -0.14 10.54
CA LYS A 145 9.92 -0.33 11.77
C LYS A 145 9.95 -1.82 12.12
N MET A 146 11.16 -2.36 12.30
CA MET A 146 11.38 -3.72 12.81
C MET A 146 11.38 -3.67 14.35
N THR A 147 10.40 -4.33 14.95
CA THR A 147 10.31 -4.57 16.40
C THR A 147 10.52 -6.06 16.62
N THR A 148 11.72 -6.42 17.09
CA THR A 148 12.17 -7.75 17.58
C THR A 148 11.36 -8.99 17.15
N GLY A 149 12.01 -9.88 16.39
CA GLY A 149 11.67 -11.31 16.29
C GLY A 149 10.69 -11.69 15.17
N ALA A 150 9.53 -11.03 15.04
CA ALA A 150 8.53 -11.45 14.04
C ALA A 150 7.46 -10.40 13.68
N CYS A 151 7.51 -9.18 14.25
CA CYS A 151 6.47 -8.17 14.06
C CYS A 151 7.02 -6.94 13.33
N TRP A 152 6.47 -6.67 12.15
CA TRP A 152 6.72 -5.47 11.36
C TRP A 152 5.62 -4.47 11.67
N ASN A 153 6.00 -3.25 12.02
CA ASN A 153 5.04 -2.17 12.22
C ASN A 153 5.42 -1.02 11.27
N GLY A 154 4.57 -0.66 10.30
CA GLY A 154 4.90 0.32 9.26
C GLY A 154 3.99 1.53 9.18
N ILE A 155 4.58 2.67 8.81
CA ILE A 155 3.93 3.89 8.30
C ILE A 155 3.91 3.79 6.77
N SER A 156 2.76 3.47 6.15
CA SER A 156 2.65 3.32 4.69
C SER A 156 2.22 4.62 3.99
N SER A 157 3.11 5.30 3.27
CA SER A 157 2.77 6.49 2.47
C SER A 157 2.75 6.20 0.97
N TRP A 158 1.58 6.19 0.33
CA TRP A 158 1.49 5.95 -1.11
C TRP A 158 1.78 7.25 -1.89
N ILE A 159 2.92 7.28 -2.60
CA ILE A 159 3.24 8.34 -3.56
C ILE A 159 3.20 7.73 -4.96
N LYS A 160 2.09 7.94 -5.67
CA LYS A 160 2.00 7.64 -7.10
C LYS A 160 2.86 8.66 -7.86
N ARG A 161 3.68 8.18 -8.81
CA ARG A 161 4.40 9.06 -9.76
C ARG A 161 3.45 9.60 -10.82
#